data_AF-A0A350CU02-F1
#
_entry.id   AF-A0A350CU02-F1
#
_cell.length_a   1.000
_cell.length_b   1.000
_cell.length_c   1.000
_cell.angle_alpha   90.00
_cell.angle_beta   90.00
_cell.angle_gamma   90.00
#
_symmetry.space_group_name_H-M   'P 1'
#
loop_
_entity.id
_entity.type
_entity.pdbx_description
1 polymer ?
#
loop_
_entity_poly.entity_id
_entity_poly.type
_entity_poly.pdbx_seq_one_letter_code
_entity_poly.pdbx_strand_id
1 'polypeptide(L)'
;MTKTTKPNTAAQAEDRLLTEEEIRAMGDEDYMNPAQLAFFKDRLQQLEKELLKNAGETTEHLRETVLVPDPADRATIEEEHALELRTRDRERKL
;
A
#
# COMPACT_ATOMS: atom_id res chain seq x y z
N MET A 1 18.21 -39.65 -46.11
CA MET A 1 18.89 -38.92 -45.01
C MET A 1 17.94 -37.88 -44.46
N THR A 2 17.39 -38.11 -43.27
CA THR A 2 16.45 -37.22 -42.58
C THR A 2 17.25 -36.23 -41.73
N LYS A 3 17.21 -34.94 -42.07
CA LYS A 3 17.64 -33.88 -41.14
C LYS A 3 16.38 -33.31 -40.50
N THR A 4 16.08 -33.80 -39.31
CA THR A 4 15.06 -33.26 -38.40
C THR A 4 15.58 -31.94 -37.82
N THR A 5 15.03 -30.82 -38.26
CA THR A 5 15.25 -29.52 -37.61
C THR A 5 14.30 -29.43 -36.41
N LYS A 6 14.81 -29.60 -35.19
CA LYS A 6 14.08 -29.32 -33.96
C LYS A 6 13.81 -27.81 -33.87
N PRO A 7 12.57 -27.35 -33.68
CA PRO A 7 12.32 -25.95 -33.36
C PRO A 7 12.83 -25.64 -31.95
N ASN A 8 13.48 -24.49 -31.82
CA ASN A 8 14.09 -23.96 -30.61
C ASN A 8 12.99 -23.39 -29.69
N THR A 9 12.48 -24.21 -28.76
CA THR A 9 11.38 -23.86 -27.84
C THR A 9 11.85 -23.14 -26.57
N ALA A 10 13.14 -22.85 -26.40
CA ALA A 10 13.68 -22.33 -25.13
C ALA A 10 13.73 -20.80 -25.01
N ALA A 11 13.42 -20.03 -26.07
CA ALA A 11 13.68 -18.58 -26.12
C ALA A 11 12.43 -17.68 -25.95
N GLN A 12 11.28 -18.23 -25.57
CA GLN A 12 9.99 -17.51 -25.53
C GLN A 12 9.34 -17.47 -24.14
N ALA A 13 10.02 -17.92 -23.08
CA ALA A 13 9.45 -18.00 -21.72
C ALA A 13 9.90 -16.88 -20.76
N GLU A 14 10.65 -15.88 -21.24
CA GLU A 14 11.34 -14.88 -20.41
C GLU A 14 10.51 -13.62 -20.09
N ASP A 15 9.24 -13.51 -20.52
CA ASP A 15 8.49 -12.24 -20.48
C ASP A 15 7.21 -12.26 -19.62
N ARG A 16 6.96 -13.34 -18.88
CA ARG A 16 5.81 -13.44 -17.96
C ARG A 16 6.29 -13.57 -16.52
N LEU A 17 5.91 -12.61 -15.68
CA LEU A 17 6.04 -12.71 -14.23
C LEU A 17 5.16 -13.86 -13.72
N LEU A 18 5.68 -14.62 -12.75
CA LEU A 18 4.94 -15.67 -12.07
C LEU A 18 3.70 -15.11 -11.38
N THR A 19 2.67 -15.91 -11.19
CA THR A 19 1.53 -15.56 -10.35
C THR A 19 1.75 -16.01 -8.90
N GLU A 20 0.96 -15.49 -7.95
CA GLU A 20 1.06 -15.91 -6.54
C GLU A 20 0.75 -17.41 -6.35
N GLU A 21 -0.21 -17.93 -7.11
CA GLU A 21 -0.58 -19.35 -7.10
C GLU A 21 0.57 -20.23 -7.59
N GLU A 22 1.26 -19.79 -8.65
CA GLU A 22 2.42 -20.49 -9.20
C GLU A 22 3.56 -20.52 -8.16
N ILE A 23 3.86 -19.41 -7.49
CA ILE A 23 4.91 -19.37 -6.44
C ILE A 23 4.57 -20.24 -5.24
N ARG A 24 3.32 -20.28 -4.80
CA ARG A 24 2.90 -21.13 -3.67
C ARG A 24 2.97 -22.63 -4.00
N ALA A 25 2.86 -22.98 -5.27
CA ALA A 25 2.93 -24.37 -5.71
C ALA A 25 4.37 -24.86 -5.96
N MET A 26 5.35 -23.97 -5.98
CA MET A 26 6.77 -24.32 -6.19
C MET A 26 7.36 -24.99 -4.94
N GLY A 27 8.27 -25.93 -5.17
CA GLY A 27 8.97 -26.66 -4.11
C GLY A 27 10.12 -25.86 -3.49
N ASP A 28 10.66 -26.37 -2.39
CA ASP A 28 11.76 -25.71 -1.65
C ASP A 28 13.04 -25.55 -2.50
N GLU A 29 13.28 -26.44 -3.46
CA GLU A 29 14.42 -26.36 -4.39
C GLU A 29 14.38 -25.11 -5.30
N ASP A 30 13.19 -24.56 -5.53
CA ASP A 30 12.97 -23.38 -6.37
C ASP A 30 12.97 -22.07 -5.58
N TYR A 31 13.15 -22.15 -4.26
CA TYR A 31 13.12 -21.00 -3.36
C TYR A 31 14.14 -19.95 -3.79
N MET A 32 13.66 -18.73 -4.04
CA MET A 32 14.46 -17.56 -4.44
C MET A 32 15.21 -17.74 -5.76
N ASN A 33 14.70 -18.58 -6.66
CA ASN A 33 15.19 -18.61 -8.03
C ASN A 33 14.94 -17.25 -8.75
N PRO A 34 15.59 -16.99 -9.90
CA PRO A 34 15.46 -15.72 -10.61
C PRO A 34 14.01 -15.32 -10.95
N ALA A 35 13.14 -16.30 -11.24
CA ALA A 35 11.74 -16.05 -11.58
C ALA A 35 10.93 -15.61 -10.35
N GLN A 36 11.12 -16.26 -9.19
CA GLN A 36 10.51 -15.84 -7.93
C GLN A 36 11.00 -14.46 -7.50
N LEU A 37 12.30 -14.18 -7.63
CA LEU A 37 12.86 -12.86 -7.31
C LEU A 37 12.27 -11.76 -8.18
N ALA A 38 12.05 -12.02 -9.47
CA ALA A 38 11.40 -11.06 -10.38
C ALA A 38 9.96 -10.74 -9.93
N PHE A 39 9.19 -11.76 -9.52
CA PHE A 39 7.85 -11.55 -8.95
C PHE A 39 7.88 -10.72 -7.68
N PHE A 40 8.72 -11.10 -6.70
CA PHE A 40 8.75 -10.39 -5.41
C PHE A 40 9.21 -8.94 -5.58
N LYS A 41 10.16 -8.69 -6.48
CA LYS A 41 10.58 -7.33 -6.81
C LYS A 41 9.42 -6.50 -7.35
N ASP A 42 8.66 -7.01 -8.32
CA ASP A 42 7.51 -6.30 -8.88
C ASP A 42 6.43 -6.07 -7.81
N ARG A 43 6.12 -7.09 -7.00
CA ARG A 43 5.16 -7.00 -5.89
C ARG A 43 5.54 -5.92 -4.88
N LEU A 44 6.82 -5.85 -4.49
CA LEU A 44 7.31 -4.85 -3.55
C LEU A 44 7.23 -3.43 -4.14
N GLN A 45 7.54 -3.26 -5.43
CA GLN A 45 7.42 -1.97 -6.11
C GLN A 45 5.96 -1.51 -6.23
N GLN A 46 5.02 -2.44 -6.44
CA GLN A 46 3.59 -2.12 -6.42
C GLN A 46 3.14 -1.66 -5.02
N LEU A 47 3.55 -2.38 -3.98
CA LEU A 47 3.25 -2.02 -2.58
C LEU A 47 3.84 -0.66 -2.19
N GLU A 48 5.07 -0.36 -2.63
CA GLU A 48 5.69 0.96 -2.44
C GLU A 48 4.84 2.06 -3.07
N LYS A 49 4.41 1.89 -4.32
CA LYS A 49 3.56 2.87 -5.03
C LYS A 49 2.21 3.06 -4.34
N GLU A 50 1.59 1.97 -3.89
CA GLU A 50 0.32 2.01 -3.17
C GLU A 50 0.47 2.77 -1.83
N LEU A 51 1.52 2.49 -1.08
CA LEU A 51 1.80 3.17 0.19
C LEU A 51 2.01 4.68 -0.01
N LEU A 52 2.79 5.06 -1.02
CA LEU A 52 3.01 6.47 -1.36
C LEU A 52 1.72 7.17 -1.79
N LYS A 53 0.86 6.48 -2.56
CA LYS A 53 -0.44 7.01 -2.97
C LYS A 53 -1.36 7.24 -1.76
N ASN A 54 -1.48 6.25 -0.87
CA ASN A 54 -2.31 6.33 0.34
C ASN A 54 -1.83 7.44 1.30
N ALA A 55 -0.51 7.63 1.41
CA ALA A 55 0.07 8.72 2.18
C ALA A 55 -0.32 10.10 1.60
N GLY A 56 -0.33 10.24 0.27
CA GLY A 56 -0.79 11.45 -0.42
C GLY A 56 -2.28 11.74 -0.20
N GLU A 57 -3.14 10.73 -0.34
CA GLU A 57 -4.59 10.87 -0.16
C GLU A 57 -4.98 11.31 1.26
N THR A 58 -4.25 10.85 2.28
CA THR A 58 -4.50 11.29 3.66
C THR A 58 -4.19 12.78 3.86
N THR A 59 -3.14 13.30 3.22
CA THR A 59 -2.83 14.74 3.30
C THR A 59 -3.83 15.61 2.55
N GLU A 60 -4.36 15.14 1.43
CA GLU A 60 -5.40 15.86 0.69
C GLU A 60 -6.74 15.82 1.42
N HIS A 61 -7.11 14.70 2.05
CA HIS A 61 -8.33 14.62 2.85
C HIS A 61 -8.26 15.50 4.12
N LEU A 62 -7.08 15.63 4.73
CA LEU A 62 -6.83 16.59 5.82
C LEU A 62 -6.83 18.05 5.34
N ARG A 63 -6.57 18.32 4.06
CA ARG A 63 -6.65 19.67 3.47
C ARG A 63 -8.07 20.06 3.07
N GLU A 64 -8.86 19.14 2.53
CA GLU A 64 -10.28 19.36 2.20
C GLU A 64 -11.14 19.62 3.45
N THR A 65 -10.73 19.12 4.61
CA THR A 65 -11.39 19.37 5.90
C THR A 65 -10.99 20.70 6.56
N VAL A 66 -10.08 21.48 5.96
CA VAL A 66 -9.86 22.88 6.34
C VAL A 66 -10.95 23.76 5.72
N LEU A 67 -12.20 23.40 5.94
CA LEU A 67 -13.25 24.40 6.10
C LEU A 67 -12.89 25.13 7.39
N VAL A 68 -12.20 26.27 7.25
CA VAL A 68 -12.11 27.24 8.33
C VAL A 68 -13.55 27.47 8.80
N PRO A 69 -13.92 27.08 10.03
CA PRO A 69 -15.27 27.33 10.53
C PRO A 69 -15.52 28.82 10.38
N ASP A 70 -16.69 29.19 9.86
CA ASP A 70 -17.07 30.60 9.77
C ASP A 70 -16.86 31.23 11.16
N PRO A 71 -16.42 32.49 11.26
CA PRO A 71 -16.38 33.22 12.54
C PRO A 71 -17.54 32.92 13.51
N ALA A 72 -18.74 32.60 13.02
CA ALA A 72 -19.87 32.16 13.84
C ALA A 72 -19.66 30.80 14.55
N ASP A 73 -19.04 29.82 13.88
CA ASP A 73 -18.81 28.45 14.39
C ASP A 73 -17.61 28.39 15.35
N ARG A 74 -16.69 29.35 15.24
CA ARG A 74 -15.51 29.46 16.12
C ARG A 74 -15.90 29.58 17.59
N ALA A 75 -16.92 30.38 17.88
CA ALA A 75 -17.38 30.58 19.25
C ALA A 75 -17.91 29.28 19.88
N THR A 76 -18.66 28.49 19.11
CA THR A 76 -19.20 27.20 19.55
C THR A 76 -18.08 26.18 19.80
N ILE A 77 -17.10 26.10 18.91
CA ILE A 77 -15.96 25.18 19.05
C ILE A 77 -15.08 25.55 20.26
N GLU A 78 -14.83 26.84 20.49
CA GLU A 78 -14.07 27.31 21.65
C GLU A 78 -14.82 27.06 22.98
N GLU A 79 -16.15 27.19 23.00
CA GLU A 79 -16.97 26.89 24.16
C GLU A 79 -16.95 25.39 24.52
N GLU A 80 -17.14 24.52 23.52
CA GLU A 80 -17.10 23.05 23.71
C GLU A 80 -15.73 22.60 24.23
N HIS A 81 -14.65 23.11 23.64
CA HIS A 81 -13.29 22.78 24.06
C HIS A 81 -13.01 23.25 25.51
N ALA A 82 -13.52 24.41 25.91
CA ALA A 82 -13.39 24.90 27.29
C ALA A 82 -14.15 24.04 28.31
N LEU A 83 -15.31 23.49 27.93
CA LEU A 83 -16.11 22.57 28.76
C LEU A 83 -15.42 21.20 28.91
N GLU A 84 -14.85 20.67 27.84
CA GLU A 84 -14.11 19.41 27.84
C GLU A 84 -12.86 19.49 28.74
N LEU A 85 -12.09 20.57 28.65
CA LEU A 85 -10.92 20.80 29.50
C LEU A 85 -11.28 20.83 30.99
N ARG A 86 -12.37 21.52 31.36
CA ARG A 86 -12.87 21.58 32.75
C ARG A 86 -13.31 20.22 33.28
N THR A 87 -13.90 19.40 32.42
CA THR A 87 -14.35 18.05 32.78
C THR A 87 -13.15 17.16 33.06
N ARG A 88 -12.17 17.16 32.15
CA ARG A 88 -10.93 16.40 32.32
C ARG A 88 -10.13 16.83 33.56
N ASP A 89 -10.06 18.13 33.85
CA ASP A 89 -9.37 18.63 35.05
C ASP A 89 -10.09 18.25 36.34
N ARG A 90 -11.42 18.05 36.30
CA ARG A 90 -12.19 17.52 37.43
C ARG A 90 -11.93 16.02 37.59
N GLU A 91 -11.94 15.26 36.50
CA GLU A 91 -11.64 13.83 36.49
C GLU A 91 -10.21 13.52 36.96
N ARG A 92 -9.23 14.37 36.61
CA ARG A 92 -7.83 14.22 37.08
C ARG A 92 -7.62 14.55 38.57
N LYS A 93 -8.59 15.20 39.23
CA LYS A 93 -8.51 15.58 40.65
C LYS A 93 -9.28 14.61 41.57
N LEU A 94 -9.95 13.62 41.02
CA LEU A 94 -10.61 12.51 41.72
C LEU A 94 -9.74 11.25 41.63
#